data_AF-A0A950VXK5-F1
#
_entry.id   AF-A0A950VXK5-F1
#
_cell.length_a   1.000
_cell.length_b   1.000
_cell.length_c   1.000
_cell.angle_alpha   90.00
_cell.angle_beta   90.00
_cell.angle_gamma   90.00
#
_symmetry.space_group_name_H-M   'P 1'
#
loop_
_entity.id
_entity.type
_entity.pdbx_description
1 polymer ?
#
loop_
_entity_poly.entity_id
_entity_poly.type
_entity_poly.pdbx_seq_one_letter_code
_entity_poly.pdbx_strand_id
1 'polypeptide(L)'
;AGGSFPRFDLERRPLNGERREVFPSPVQLPRVYRLYHFPKMGHPDWIAADLLSTVLSGDKASRLEKALVLEQQIATDVAAYVLPTEATGIFMMQATANEGVAVDDIERAIDAEIARVASDGVTADELTRAKNRAEVEYAHQIENYDSRADLIGMMSTYFNDPGLVHTWLDPYRAATGEDLQRVARQYLVADNRVTSTFVPEAV
;
A
#
# COMPACT_ATOMS: atom_id res chain seq x y z
N ALA A 1 -33.35 -17.61 5.56
CA ALA A 1 -32.94 -16.22 5.34
C ALA A 1 -31.75 -15.94 6.24
N GLY A 2 -30.53 -15.97 5.70
CA GLY A 2 -29.34 -15.65 6.47
C GLY A 2 -29.38 -14.16 6.81
N GLY A 3 -29.43 -13.82 8.11
CA GLY A 3 -29.40 -12.43 8.54
C GLY A 3 -28.13 -11.76 8.01
N SER A 4 -28.23 -10.50 7.56
CA SER A 4 -27.04 -9.77 7.14
C SER A 4 -26.09 -9.65 8.33
N PHE A 5 -24.82 -9.99 8.14
CA PHE A 5 -23.81 -9.68 9.14
C PHE A 5 -23.85 -8.18 9.45
N PRO A 6 -23.78 -7.79 10.73
CA PRO A 6 -23.80 -6.38 11.09
C PRO A 6 -22.58 -5.71 10.45
N ARG A 7 -22.82 -4.77 9.54
CA ARG A 7 -21.74 -3.98 8.93
C ARG A 7 -21.15 -3.07 9.99
N PHE A 8 -19.82 -3.05 10.09
CA PHE A 8 -19.11 -2.14 10.97
C PHE A 8 -19.23 -0.72 10.45
N ASP A 9 -19.98 0.13 11.15
CA ASP A 9 -20.00 1.57 10.92
C ASP A 9 -19.02 2.22 11.90
N LEU A 10 -17.75 2.30 11.49
CA LEU A 10 -16.73 3.00 12.25
C LEU A 10 -16.46 4.35 11.59
N GLU A 11 -16.78 5.43 12.29
CA GLU A 11 -16.31 6.75 11.89
C GLU A 11 -14.79 6.82 11.99
N ARG A 12 -14.14 7.14 10.87
CA ARG A 12 -12.70 7.38 10.83
C ARG A 12 -12.35 8.58 11.71
N ARG A 13 -11.65 8.32 12.82
CA ARG A 13 -11.08 9.38 13.65
C ARG A 13 -9.75 9.83 13.06
N PRO A 14 -9.55 11.14 12.81
CA PRO A 14 -8.25 11.63 12.36
C PRO A 14 -7.20 11.38 13.45
N LEU A 15 -5.97 11.07 13.03
CA LEU A 15 -4.85 10.90 13.97
C LEU A 15 -4.41 12.24 14.61
N ASN A 16 -4.70 13.36 13.94
CA ASN A 16 -4.34 14.71 14.37
C ASN A 16 -2.82 14.84 14.63
N GLY A 17 -2.01 14.30 13.72
CA GLY A 17 -0.56 14.26 13.84
C GLY A 17 -0.01 12.85 13.86
N GLU A 18 1.28 12.73 13.57
CA GLU A 18 1.96 11.44 13.56
C GLU A 18 1.91 10.77 14.94
N ARG A 19 1.75 9.43 14.94
CA ARG A 19 1.99 8.60 16.13
C ARG A 19 3.22 7.75 15.90
N ARG A 20 4.09 7.65 16.90
CA ARG A 20 5.36 6.91 16.80
C ARG A 20 5.49 5.95 17.97
N GLU A 21 5.84 4.71 17.68
CA GLU A 21 6.09 3.66 18.66
C GLU A 21 7.37 2.90 18.32
N VAL A 22 8.18 2.59 19.33
CA VAL A 22 9.43 1.84 19.18
C VAL A 22 9.36 0.60 20.06
N PHE A 23 9.62 -0.55 19.46
CA PHE A 23 9.54 -1.86 20.08
C PHE A 23 10.92 -2.52 20.09
N PRO A 24 11.57 -2.68 21.25
CA PRO A 24 12.64 -3.65 21.42
C PRO A 24 12.09 -5.05 21.09
N SER A 25 12.76 -5.80 20.23
CA SER A 25 12.28 -7.08 19.74
C SER A 25 13.44 -8.03 19.39
N PRO A 26 13.20 -9.36 19.36
CA PRO A 26 14.21 -10.35 18.99
C PRO A 26 14.46 -10.37 17.48
N VAL A 27 14.93 -9.25 16.94
CA VAL A 27 15.27 -9.02 15.53
C VAL A 27 16.75 -8.66 15.40
N GLN A 28 17.38 -9.02 14.28
CA GLN A 28 18.80 -8.71 14.03
C GLN A 28 18.98 -7.31 13.46
N LEU A 29 18.06 -6.88 12.59
CA LEU A 29 18.10 -5.60 11.91
C LEU A 29 16.86 -4.79 12.26
N PRO A 30 16.97 -3.46 12.46
CA PRO A 30 15.82 -2.61 12.65
C PRO A 30 14.86 -2.67 11.47
N ARG A 31 13.55 -2.61 11.73
CA ARG A 31 12.52 -2.52 10.70
C ARG A 31 11.52 -1.44 11.03
N VAL A 32 11.21 -0.60 10.05
CA VAL A 32 10.22 0.46 10.19
C VAL A 32 8.97 0.12 9.40
N TYR A 33 7.81 0.40 10.00
CA TYR A 33 6.48 0.30 9.41
C TYR A 33 5.83 1.67 9.44
N ARG A 34 5.29 2.09 8.30
CA ARG A 34 4.60 3.37 8.12
C ARG A 34 3.21 3.11 7.60
N LEU A 35 2.23 3.24 8.48
CA LEU A 35 0.83 2.96 8.23
C LEU A 35 0.06 4.27 8.09
N TYR A 36 -0.83 4.35 7.11
CA TYR A 36 -1.70 5.49 6.89
C TYR A 36 -3.13 5.02 6.86
N HIS A 37 -4.01 5.74 7.56
CA HIS A 37 -5.44 5.45 7.42
C HIS A 37 -5.87 5.71 5.98
N PHE A 38 -6.56 4.73 5.43
CA PHE A 38 -7.05 4.76 4.07
C PHE A 38 -8.56 4.47 4.07
N PRO A 39 -9.33 4.93 3.07
CA PRO A 39 -10.75 4.63 2.99
C PRO A 39 -11.03 3.11 2.96
N LYS A 40 -12.24 2.74 3.38
CA LYS A 40 -12.72 1.35 3.38
C LYS A 40 -12.69 0.71 1.99
N MET A 41 -12.77 -0.62 1.96
CA MET A 41 -12.84 -1.38 0.72
C MET A 41 -14.01 -0.90 -0.18
N GLY A 42 -13.74 -0.81 -1.48
CA GLY A 42 -14.67 -0.33 -2.49
C GLY A 42 -14.76 1.19 -2.66
N HIS A 43 -13.99 1.95 -1.89
CA HIS A 43 -13.81 3.38 -2.18
C HIS A 43 -13.06 3.58 -3.51
N PRO A 44 -13.43 4.59 -4.35
CA PRO A 44 -12.80 4.81 -5.66
C PRO A 44 -11.26 4.97 -5.61
N ASP A 45 -10.76 5.60 -4.55
CA ASP A 45 -9.32 5.83 -4.36
C ASP A 45 -8.50 4.55 -4.18
N TRP A 46 -9.14 3.41 -3.91
CA TRP A 46 -8.44 2.15 -3.69
C TRP A 46 -7.61 1.72 -4.89
N ILE A 47 -8.15 1.89 -6.11
CA ILE A 47 -7.46 1.53 -7.35
C ILE A 47 -6.20 2.38 -7.54
N ALA A 48 -6.31 3.69 -7.28
CA ALA A 48 -5.18 4.60 -7.38
C ALA A 48 -4.13 4.31 -6.30
N ALA A 49 -4.54 3.94 -5.08
CA ALA A 49 -3.62 3.55 -4.02
C ALA A 49 -2.91 2.22 -4.30
N ASP A 50 -3.62 1.23 -4.83
CA ASP A 50 -3.04 -0.06 -5.18
C ASP A 50 -1.98 0.09 -6.29
N LEU A 51 -2.32 0.82 -7.36
CA LEU A 51 -1.37 1.17 -8.42
C LEU A 51 -0.18 1.99 -7.88
N LEU A 52 -0.43 2.95 -6.98
CA LEU A 52 0.64 3.72 -6.34
C LEU A 52 1.58 2.82 -5.52
N SER A 53 1.04 1.85 -4.79
CA SER A 53 1.85 0.90 -4.02
C SER A 53 2.78 0.08 -4.94
N THR A 54 2.28 -0.31 -6.12
CA THR A 54 3.07 -0.99 -7.14
C THR A 54 4.16 -0.09 -7.74
N VAL A 55 3.87 1.19 -7.98
CA VAL A 55 4.91 2.15 -8.43
C VAL A 55 6.00 2.33 -7.38
N LEU A 56 5.63 2.26 -6.09
CA LEU A 56 6.56 2.44 -4.98
C LEU A 56 7.42 1.20 -4.73
N SER A 57 6.89 -0.03 -4.81
CA SER A 57 7.64 -1.25 -4.44
C SER A 57 7.28 -2.52 -5.22
N GLY A 58 6.67 -2.45 -6.39
CA GLY A 58 6.18 -3.63 -7.12
C GLY A 58 7.27 -4.49 -7.76
N ASP A 59 8.44 -3.92 -8.04
CA ASP A 59 9.58 -4.58 -8.68
C ASP A 59 10.90 -3.83 -8.43
N LYS A 60 12.00 -4.35 -9.01
CA LYS A 60 13.35 -3.75 -8.92
C LYS A 60 13.47 -2.37 -9.57
N ALA A 61 12.52 -1.97 -10.41
CA ALA A 61 12.49 -0.66 -11.06
C ALA A 61 11.58 0.33 -10.31
N SER A 62 10.91 -0.11 -9.24
CA SER A 62 10.02 0.70 -8.43
C SER A 62 10.78 1.71 -7.59
N ARG A 63 10.15 2.84 -7.27
CA ARG A 63 10.87 4.01 -6.73
C ARG A 63 11.59 3.71 -5.42
N LEU A 64 10.93 3.07 -4.46
CA LEU A 64 11.54 2.78 -3.17
C LEU A 64 12.62 1.71 -3.29
N GLU A 65 12.37 0.65 -4.07
CA GLU A 65 13.33 -0.42 -4.29
C GLU A 65 14.63 0.13 -4.92
N LYS A 66 14.48 0.94 -5.97
CA LYS A 66 15.60 1.63 -6.61
C LYS A 66 16.34 2.55 -5.64
N ALA A 67 15.62 3.44 -4.95
CA ALA A 67 16.24 4.45 -4.11
C ALA A 67 16.90 3.86 -2.85
N LEU A 68 16.20 3.00 -2.10
CA LEU A 68 16.63 2.54 -0.78
C LEU A 68 17.54 1.30 -0.85
N VAL A 69 17.24 0.37 -1.75
CA VAL A 69 17.93 -0.94 -1.82
C VAL A 69 19.08 -0.89 -2.82
N LEU A 70 18.83 -0.39 -4.04
CA LEU A 70 19.82 -0.45 -5.13
C LEU A 70 20.81 0.71 -5.11
N GLU A 71 20.35 1.95 -4.91
CA GLU A 71 21.19 3.15 -5.01
C GLU A 71 21.83 3.54 -3.68
N GLN A 72 21.03 3.80 -2.65
CA GLN A 72 21.53 4.24 -1.34
C GLN A 72 22.05 3.07 -0.49
N GLN A 73 21.60 1.84 -0.77
CA GLN A 73 21.95 0.64 0.00
C GLN A 73 21.71 0.82 1.51
N ILE A 74 20.60 1.47 1.87
CA ILE A 74 20.22 1.72 3.26
C ILE A 74 19.19 0.71 3.79
N ALA A 75 18.54 -0.04 2.89
CA ALA A 75 17.58 -1.08 3.24
C ALA A 75 17.92 -2.42 2.57
N THR A 76 17.63 -3.54 3.24
CA THR A 76 17.69 -4.89 2.67
C THR A 76 16.47 -5.19 1.80
N ASP A 77 15.31 -4.68 2.20
CA ASP A 77 14.03 -4.84 1.52
C ASP A 77 13.13 -3.63 1.80
N VAL A 78 12.22 -3.37 0.87
CA VAL A 78 11.11 -2.42 1.03
C VAL A 78 9.85 -2.96 0.38
N ALA A 79 8.71 -2.69 1.00
CA ALA A 79 7.41 -3.05 0.46
C ALA A 79 6.36 -1.98 0.77
N ALA A 80 5.40 -1.82 -0.12
CA ALA A 80 4.25 -0.95 -0.03
C ALA A 80 3.02 -1.74 -0.51
N TYR A 81 1.91 -1.67 0.22
CA TYR A 81 0.67 -2.32 -0.16
C TYR A 81 -0.53 -1.69 0.55
N VAL A 82 -1.71 -1.90 -0.03
CA VAL A 82 -2.99 -1.48 0.55
C VAL A 82 -3.66 -2.69 1.18
N LEU A 83 -4.01 -2.58 2.46
CA LEU A 83 -4.81 -3.57 3.18
C LEU A 83 -6.26 -3.09 3.22
N PRO A 84 -7.15 -3.64 2.38
CA PRO A 84 -8.56 -3.31 2.45
C PRO A 84 -9.21 -4.03 3.65
N THR A 85 -9.97 -3.30 4.45
CA THR A 85 -10.93 -3.91 5.39
C THR A 85 -12.32 -3.33 5.19
N GLU A 86 -13.32 -4.00 5.74
CA GLU A 86 -14.73 -3.59 5.64
C GLU A 86 -14.97 -2.22 6.29
N ALA A 87 -14.30 -1.93 7.41
CA ALA A 87 -14.50 -0.70 8.17
C ALA A 87 -13.53 0.43 7.75
N THR A 88 -12.26 0.12 7.50
CA THR A 88 -11.23 1.09 7.09
C THR A 88 -10.12 0.43 6.29
N GLY A 89 -9.52 1.14 5.34
CA GLY A 89 -8.29 0.67 4.69
C GLY A 89 -7.05 1.10 5.46
N ILE A 90 -5.93 0.46 5.16
CA ILE A 90 -4.60 0.89 5.55
C ILE A 90 -3.71 0.92 4.31
N PHE A 91 -3.04 2.03 4.05
CA PHE A 91 -1.88 2.03 3.17
C PHE A 91 -0.65 1.79 4.04
N MET A 92 0.14 0.77 3.75
CA MET A 92 1.30 0.45 4.57
C MET A 92 2.56 0.42 3.71
N MET A 93 3.64 0.98 4.26
CA MET A 93 5.00 0.80 3.80
C MET A 93 5.84 0.18 4.90
N GLN A 94 6.77 -0.69 4.54
CA GLN A 94 7.74 -1.27 5.46
C GLN A 94 9.11 -1.32 4.81
N ALA A 95 10.16 -1.15 5.60
CA ALA A 95 11.53 -1.29 5.14
C ALA A 95 12.42 -1.82 6.28
N THR A 96 13.32 -2.74 5.93
CA THR A 96 14.29 -3.32 6.87
C THR A 96 15.65 -2.68 6.63
N ALA A 97 16.29 -2.18 7.69
CA ALA A 97 17.56 -1.47 7.60
C ALA A 97 18.73 -2.42 7.29
N ASN A 98 19.71 -1.93 6.54
CA ASN A 98 21.03 -2.56 6.48
C ASN A 98 21.78 -2.39 7.81
N GLU A 99 22.79 -3.22 8.04
CA GLU A 99 23.62 -3.16 9.24
C GLU A 99 24.28 -1.79 9.39
N GLY A 100 24.16 -1.20 10.59
CA GLY A 100 24.73 0.11 10.91
C GLY A 100 23.96 1.32 10.36
N VAL A 101 22.85 1.11 9.63
CA VAL A 101 22.02 2.20 9.09
C VAL A 101 21.00 2.67 10.13
N ALA A 102 20.86 3.99 10.28
CA ALA A 102 19.84 4.56 11.15
C ALA A 102 18.45 4.48 10.50
N VAL A 103 17.43 4.12 11.28
CA VAL A 103 16.03 4.07 10.80
C VAL A 103 15.57 5.42 10.25
N ASP A 104 16.03 6.53 10.83
CA ASP A 104 15.72 7.88 10.36
C ASP A 104 16.19 8.13 8.92
N ASP A 105 17.28 7.51 8.46
CA ASP A 105 17.74 7.61 7.07
C ASP A 105 16.73 6.97 6.11
N ILE A 106 16.20 5.81 6.48
CA ILE A 106 15.18 5.08 5.72
C ILE A 106 13.89 5.88 5.67
N GLU A 107 13.44 6.42 6.81
CA GLU A 107 12.24 7.23 6.87
C GLU A 107 12.33 8.47 5.98
N ARG A 108 13.48 9.16 6.00
CA ARG A 108 13.73 10.32 5.13
C ARG A 108 13.71 9.94 3.65
N ALA A 109 14.30 8.80 3.29
CA ALA A 109 14.29 8.33 1.91
C ALA A 109 12.87 7.99 1.43
N ILE A 110 12.07 7.32 2.27
CA ILE A 110 10.65 7.07 2.00
C ILE A 110 9.88 8.39 1.82
N ASP A 111 10.07 9.34 2.74
CA ASP A 111 9.40 10.65 2.67
C ASP A 111 9.78 11.42 1.40
N ALA A 112 11.04 11.36 0.98
CA ALA A 112 11.49 12.00 -0.25
C ALA A 112 10.82 11.42 -1.50
N GLU A 113 10.65 10.09 -1.59
CA GLU A 113 9.94 9.48 -2.73
C GLU A 113 8.44 9.78 -2.73
N ILE A 114 7.79 9.74 -1.56
CA ILE A 114 6.38 10.13 -1.43
C ILE A 114 6.21 11.60 -1.84
N ALA A 115 7.11 12.48 -1.38
CA ALA A 115 7.08 13.89 -1.74
C ALA A 115 7.24 14.11 -3.24
N ARG A 116 8.13 13.37 -3.92
CA ARG A 116 8.28 13.41 -5.39
C ARG A 116 7.02 12.96 -6.11
N VAL A 117 6.37 11.88 -5.67
CA VAL A 117 5.08 11.48 -6.24
C VAL A 117 4.04 12.58 -6.03
N ALA A 118 3.98 13.16 -4.83
CA ALA A 118 3.04 14.21 -4.51
C ALA A 118 3.32 15.49 -5.33
N SER A 119 4.57 15.90 -5.55
CA SER A 119 4.90 17.12 -6.29
C SER A 119 4.83 16.94 -7.81
N ASP A 120 5.48 15.91 -8.32
CA ASP A 120 5.79 15.75 -9.75
C ASP A 120 4.90 14.69 -10.41
N GLY A 121 4.28 13.83 -9.60
CA GLY A 121 3.46 12.72 -10.08
C GLY A 121 4.29 11.49 -10.44
N VAL A 122 3.64 10.57 -11.15
CA VAL A 122 4.26 9.38 -11.74
C VAL A 122 4.43 9.57 -13.24
N THR A 123 5.47 8.97 -13.79
CA THR A 123 5.70 8.93 -15.24
C THR A 123 4.67 8.01 -15.92
N ALA A 124 4.45 8.23 -17.22
CA ALA A 124 3.57 7.38 -18.01
C ALA A 124 4.04 5.91 -18.03
N ASP A 125 5.36 5.69 -18.05
CA ASP A 125 5.95 4.36 -18.03
C ASP A 125 5.75 3.66 -16.68
N GLU A 126 5.90 4.37 -15.56
CA GLU A 126 5.61 3.82 -14.23
C GLU A 126 4.15 3.40 -14.11
N LEU A 127 3.21 4.26 -14.53
CA LEU A 127 1.79 3.94 -14.49
C LEU A 127 1.45 2.75 -15.40
N THR A 128 2.00 2.73 -16.61
CA THR A 128 1.78 1.63 -17.57
C THR A 128 2.29 0.30 -17.00
N ARG A 129 3.49 0.29 -16.40
CA ARG A 129 4.02 -0.92 -15.75
C ARG A 129 3.14 -1.38 -14.60
N ALA A 130 2.68 -0.46 -13.75
CA ALA A 130 1.80 -0.79 -12.63
C ALA A 130 0.47 -1.39 -13.11
N LYS A 131 -0.15 -0.80 -14.14
CA LYS A 131 -1.38 -1.35 -14.74
C LYS A 131 -1.16 -2.74 -15.34
N ASN A 132 -0.10 -2.92 -16.13
CA ASN A 132 0.22 -4.21 -16.73
C ASN A 132 0.43 -5.29 -15.67
N ARG A 133 1.08 -4.94 -14.55
CA ARG A 133 1.25 -5.86 -13.42
C ARG A 133 -0.10 -6.26 -12.83
N ALA A 134 -0.99 -5.31 -12.57
CA ALA A 134 -2.34 -5.61 -12.06
C ALA A 134 -3.12 -6.53 -13.01
N GLU A 135 -3.00 -6.34 -14.33
CA GLU A 135 -3.64 -7.25 -15.30
C GLU A 135 -3.08 -8.67 -15.24
N VAL A 136 -1.75 -8.82 -15.12
CA VAL A 136 -1.08 -10.12 -15.01
C VAL A 136 -1.45 -10.83 -13.70
N GLU A 137 -1.42 -10.11 -12.58
CA GLU A 137 -1.80 -10.64 -11.27
C GLU A 137 -3.26 -11.10 -11.26
N TYR A 138 -4.15 -10.31 -11.86
CA TYR A 138 -5.55 -10.68 -11.99
C TYR A 138 -5.77 -11.90 -12.88
N ALA A 139 -5.08 -11.98 -14.03
CA ALA A 139 -5.15 -13.12 -14.92
C ALA A 139 -4.74 -14.41 -14.19
N HIS A 140 -3.63 -14.38 -13.45
CA HIS A 140 -3.19 -15.52 -12.63
C HIS A 140 -4.17 -15.86 -11.51
N GLN A 141 -4.78 -14.86 -10.88
CA GLN A 141 -5.76 -15.08 -9.81
C GLN A 141 -7.02 -15.80 -10.33
N ILE A 142 -7.49 -15.48 -11.54
CA ILE A 142 -8.70 -16.11 -12.11
C ILE A 142 -8.44 -17.44 -12.83
N GLU A 143 -7.18 -17.78 -13.14
CA GLU A 143 -6.79 -19.07 -13.73
C GLU A 143 -7.09 -20.22 -12.77
N ASN A 144 -6.81 -20.04 -11.47
CA ASN A 144 -7.07 -21.06 -10.46
C ASN A 144 -8.55 -21.08 -10.05
N TYR A 145 -9.15 -22.28 -10.07
CA TYR A 145 -10.56 -22.49 -9.70
C TYR A 145 -10.87 -22.01 -8.27
N ASP A 146 -9.99 -22.31 -7.31
CA ASP A 146 -10.21 -21.96 -5.90
C ASP A 146 -10.11 -20.44 -5.71
N SER A 147 -9.04 -19.83 -6.22
CA SER A 147 -8.84 -18.38 -6.14
C SER A 147 -9.93 -17.59 -6.87
N ARG A 148 -10.45 -18.11 -7.99
CA ARG A 148 -11.59 -17.52 -8.69
C ARG A 148 -12.88 -17.64 -7.89
N ALA A 149 -13.12 -18.77 -7.23
CA ALA A 149 -14.29 -18.95 -6.36
C ALA A 149 -14.24 -17.99 -5.16
N ASP A 150 -13.07 -17.85 -4.52
CA ASP A 150 -12.83 -16.90 -3.44
C ASP A 150 -13.06 -15.46 -3.89
N LEU A 151 -12.56 -15.08 -5.07
CA LEU A 151 -12.75 -13.76 -5.65
C LEU A 151 -14.23 -13.45 -5.88
N ILE A 152 -14.99 -14.38 -6.48
CA ILE A 152 -16.44 -14.23 -6.70
C ILE A 152 -17.19 -14.15 -5.35
N GLY A 153 -16.77 -14.93 -4.36
CA GLY A 153 -17.31 -14.90 -3.00
C GLY A 153 -17.08 -13.55 -2.32
N MET A 154 -15.86 -13.02 -2.41
CA MET A 154 -15.51 -11.67 -1.93
C MET A 154 -16.36 -10.61 -2.62
N MET A 155 -16.46 -10.65 -3.95
CA MET A 155 -17.25 -9.69 -4.73
C MET A 155 -18.74 -9.73 -4.37
N SER A 156 -19.30 -10.93 -4.21
CA SER A 156 -20.68 -11.12 -3.73
C SER A 156 -20.88 -10.56 -2.33
N THR A 157 -19.93 -10.78 -1.42
CA THR A 157 -20.05 -10.43 -0.01
C THR A 157 -19.92 -8.92 0.22
N TYR A 158 -18.89 -8.32 -0.37
CA TYR A 158 -18.54 -6.93 -0.09
C TYR A 158 -19.17 -5.93 -1.07
N PHE A 159 -19.39 -6.33 -2.32
CA PHE A 159 -19.91 -5.47 -3.37
C PHE A 159 -21.33 -5.82 -3.79
N ASN A 160 -21.88 -6.94 -3.31
CA ASN A 160 -23.18 -7.46 -3.72
C ASN A 160 -23.29 -7.65 -5.25
N ASP A 161 -22.16 -7.97 -5.89
CA ASP A 161 -22.06 -8.14 -7.34
C ASP A 161 -21.02 -9.23 -7.69
N PRO A 162 -21.41 -10.51 -7.87
CA PRO A 162 -20.51 -11.55 -8.34
C PRO A 162 -19.98 -11.31 -9.77
N GLY A 163 -20.71 -10.55 -10.59
CA GLY A 163 -20.36 -10.29 -11.99
C GLY A 163 -19.20 -9.31 -12.15
N LEU A 164 -18.82 -8.62 -11.06
CA LEU A 164 -17.68 -7.71 -11.01
C LEU A 164 -16.36 -8.37 -11.44
N VAL A 165 -16.27 -9.70 -11.35
CA VAL A 165 -15.14 -10.51 -11.86
C VAL A 165 -14.86 -10.29 -13.35
N HIS A 166 -15.85 -9.82 -14.12
CA HIS A 166 -15.68 -9.57 -15.55
C HIS A 166 -15.13 -8.17 -15.87
N THR A 167 -15.34 -7.20 -14.97
CA THR A 167 -15.05 -5.77 -15.19
C THR A 167 -14.10 -5.18 -14.14
N TRP A 168 -13.55 -6.02 -13.24
CA TRP A 168 -12.68 -5.59 -12.14
C TRP A 168 -11.48 -4.75 -12.58
N LEU A 169 -10.93 -5.02 -13.77
CA LEU A 169 -9.78 -4.29 -14.30
C LEU A 169 -10.13 -2.97 -14.99
N ASP A 170 -11.41 -2.68 -15.25
CA ASP A 170 -11.79 -1.46 -15.97
C ASP A 170 -11.40 -0.18 -15.22
N PRO A 171 -11.60 -0.07 -13.88
CA PRO A 171 -11.07 1.05 -13.10
C PRO A 171 -9.54 1.15 -13.14
N TYR A 172 -8.82 0.02 -13.12
CA TYR A 172 -7.36 0.01 -13.24
C TYR A 172 -6.89 0.58 -14.56
N ARG A 173 -7.55 0.20 -15.66
CA ARG A 173 -7.26 0.71 -17.01
C ARG A 173 -7.55 2.20 -17.11
N ALA A 174 -8.63 2.67 -16.49
CA ALA A 174 -9.06 4.06 -16.50
C ALA A 174 -8.22 5.00 -15.61
N ALA A 175 -7.56 4.48 -14.57
CA ALA A 175 -6.82 5.29 -13.60
C ALA A 175 -5.72 6.16 -14.25
N THR A 176 -5.54 7.38 -13.75
CA THR A 176 -4.59 8.35 -14.29
C THR A 176 -3.43 8.61 -13.33
N GLY A 177 -2.34 9.20 -13.83
CA GLY A 177 -1.23 9.63 -12.97
C GLY A 177 -1.66 10.71 -11.96
N GLU A 178 -2.65 11.52 -12.33
CA GLU A 178 -3.25 12.53 -11.45
C GLU A 178 -3.99 11.89 -10.27
N ASP A 179 -4.67 10.75 -10.48
CA ASP A 179 -5.32 10.01 -9.40
C ASP A 179 -4.31 9.51 -8.37
N LEU A 180 -3.18 8.95 -8.83
CA LEU A 180 -2.10 8.49 -7.96
C LEU A 180 -1.47 9.66 -7.20
N GLN A 181 -1.20 10.77 -7.88
CA GLN A 181 -0.66 11.98 -7.26
C GLN A 181 -1.60 12.54 -6.21
N ARG A 182 -2.90 12.60 -6.50
CA ARG A 182 -3.93 13.05 -5.55
C ARG A 182 -3.97 12.14 -4.32
N VAL A 183 -3.95 10.82 -4.50
CA VAL A 183 -3.92 9.86 -3.39
C VAL A 183 -2.68 10.06 -2.52
N ALA A 184 -1.50 10.24 -3.12
CA ALA A 184 -0.27 10.52 -2.38
C ALA A 184 -0.41 11.80 -1.53
N ARG A 185 -0.90 12.90 -2.12
CA ARG A 185 -1.12 14.18 -1.43
C ARG A 185 -2.15 14.10 -0.30
N GLN A 186 -3.20 13.32 -0.49
CA GLN A 186 -4.33 13.28 0.42
C GLN A 186 -4.10 12.34 1.61
N TYR A 187 -3.48 11.19 1.38
CA TYR A 187 -3.41 10.12 2.38
C TYR A 187 -2.01 9.87 2.94
N LEU A 188 -0.96 10.03 2.12
CA LEU A 188 0.43 9.72 2.51
C LEU A 188 1.11 10.93 3.15
N VAL A 189 0.47 11.47 4.19
CA VAL A 189 0.91 12.67 4.92
C VAL A 189 1.22 12.35 6.38
N ALA A 190 2.13 13.11 7.00
CA ALA A 190 2.56 12.90 8.38
C ALA A 190 1.38 12.95 9.38
N ASP A 191 0.42 13.85 9.17
CA ASP A 191 -0.76 14.01 10.04
C ASP A 191 -1.71 12.80 10.01
N ASN A 192 -1.53 11.91 9.03
CA ASN A 192 -2.30 10.68 8.83
C ASN A 192 -1.45 9.42 9.04
N ARG A 193 -0.27 9.53 9.66
CA ARG A 193 0.74 8.47 9.76
C ARG A 193 0.86 7.88 11.16
N VAL A 194 0.97 6.56 11.23
CA VAL A 194 1.51 5.83 12.38
C VAL A 194 2.83 5.20 11.94
N THR A 195 3.88 5.43 12.71
CA THR A 195 5.20 4.87 12.49
C THR A 195 5.55 3.93 13.64
N SER A 196 5.76 2.66 13.33
CA SER A 196 6.17 1.64 14.30
C SER A 196 7.54 1.10 13.91
N THR A 197 8.48 1.13 14.84
CA THR A 197 9.85 0.68 14.59
C THR A 197 10.20 -0.46 15.52
N PHE A 198 10.63 -1.58 14.95
CA PHE A 198 11.15 -2.73 15.68
C PHE A 198 12.66 -2.66 15.67
N VAL A 199 13.29 -2.67 16.84
CA VAL A 199 14.75 -2.56 17.00
C VAL A 199 15.28 -3.77 17.76
N PRO A 200 16.54 -4.20 17.52
CA PRO A 200 17.16 -5.27 18.30
C PRO A 200 17.10 -4.99 19.80
N GLU A 201 16.82 -6.02 20.60
CA GLU A 201 16.98 -5.96 22.04
C GLU A 201 18.43 -5.65 22.40
N ALA A 202 18.64 -4.78 23.39
CA ALA A 202 19.96 -4.59 23.96
C ALA A 202 20.38 -5.90 24.65
N VAL A 203 21.51 -6.46 24.21
CA VAL A 203 22.15 -7.66 24.78
C VAL A 203 22.60 -7.38 26.22
#